data_AF-A0A9W2XU20-F1
#
_entry.id   AF-A0A9W2XU20-F1
#
_cell.length_a   1.000
_cell.length_b   1.000
_cell.length_c   1.000
_cell.angle_alpha   90.00
_cell.angle_beta   90.00
_cell.angle_gamma   90.00
#
_symmetry.space_group_name_H-M   'P 1'
#
loop_
_entity.id
_entity.type
_entity.pdbx_description
1 polymer ?
#
loop_
_entity_poly.entity_id
_entity_poly.type
_entity_poly.pdbx_seq_one_letter_code
_entity_poly.pdbx_strand_id
1 'polypeptide(L)'
;MNPRYIFYIHLVINDIILLSAFTLLQVLSYTVFTLNASLCIVLLIIAIFANLNNPLTLAVMAVECYVAICFPLHHTQICTVKKTYAVIGLIWTLSTLSILPDIFVAVATEPVEFFNSRVFCLRENIFRAPYLTVKRDALNAVFLVIVWMTLFYTYFRILFTAKAAAADAKKARNTVLLHGFQLMLCMLSYVFHLVIEGLTFFFPNNAVTIRFTIAILIQILPRLISPVIYGLRDKTFRKYLKQYLFVTNYKIHTEEKTEK
;
A
#
# COMPACT_ATOMS: atom_id res chain seq x y z
N MET A 1 7.10 -4.57 23.17
CA MET A 1 6.79 -4.66 21.72
C MET A 1 7.45 -3.49 21.02
N ASN A 2 8.19 -3.71 19.93
CA ASN A 2 8.89 -2.63 19.23
C ASN A 2 7.91 -1.83 18.34
N PRO A 3 7.93 -0.47 18.35
CA PRO A 3 7.11 0.38 17.49
C PRO A 3 7.08 -0.05 16.02
N ARG A 4 8.25 -0.34 15.44
CA ARG A 4 8.39 -0.89 14.08
C ARG A 4 7.50 -2.09 13.78
N TYR A 5 7.32 -2.99 14.75
CA TYR A 5 6.51 -4.20 14.57
C TYR A 5 5.02 -3.87 14.57
N ILE A 6 4.60 -2.87 15.37
CA ILE A 6 3.21 -2.38 15.37
C ILE A 6 2.88 -1.75 14.01
N PHE A 7 3.75 -0.89 13.48
CA PHE A 7 3.56 -0.32 12.14
C PHE A 7 3.56 -1.37 11.04
N TYR A 8 4.44 -2.38 11.13
CA TYR A 8 4.46 -3.48 10.17
C TYR A 8 3.17 -4.31 10.21
N ILE A 9 2.66 -4.67 11.39
CA ILE A 9 1.37 -5.36 11.52
C ILE A 9 0.25 -4.50 10.94
N HIS A 10 0.22 -3.21 11.29
CA HIS A 10 -0.79 -2.28 10.77
C HIS A 10 -0.74 -2.23 9.23
N LEU A 11 0.46 -2.14 8.64
CA LEU A 11 0.65 -2.17 7.18
C LEU A 11 0.12 -3.47 6.55
N VAL A 12 0.49 -4.63 7.09
CA VAL A 12 0.06 -5.95 6.60
C VAL A 12 -1.47 -6.10 6.69
N ILE A 13 -2.09 -5.64 7.80
CA ILE A 13 -3.54 -5.66 7.95
C ILE A 13 -4.21 -4.81 6.86
N ASN A 14 -3.72 -3.60 6.61
CA ASN A 14 -4.26 -2.75 5.54
C ASN A 14 -4.05 -3.39 4.15
N ASP A 15 -2.90 -4.02 3.89
CA ASP A 15 -2.68 -4.76 2.64
C ASP A 15 -3.68 -5.91 2.46
N ILE A 16 -3.94 -6.70 3.50
CA ILE A 16 -4.94 -7.79 3.47
C ILE A 16 -6.35 -7.23 3.25
N ILE A 17 -6.71 -6.15 3.94
CA ILE A 17 -8.01 -5.50 3.77
C ILE A 17 -8.19 -5.03 2.33
N LEU A 18 -7.18 -4.39 1.76
CA LEU A 18 -7.27 -3.91 0.40
C LEU A 18 -7.29 -5.02 -0.63
N LEU A 19 -6.43 -6.03 -0.50
CA LEU A 19 -6.40 -7.17 -1.42
C LEU A 19 -7.72 -7.95 -1.37
N SER A 20 -8.29 -8.13 -0.17
CA SER A 20 -9.59 -8.80 -0.01
C SER A 20 -10.72 -7.96 -0.60
N ALA A 21 -10.78 -6.65 -0.33
CA ALA A 21 -11.77 -5.75 -0.91
C ALA A 21 -11.67 -5.69 -2.43
N PHE A 22 -10.46 -5.58 -2.99
CA PHE A 22 -10.22 -5.58 -4.44
C PHE A 22 -10.66 -6.90 -5.08
N THR A 23 -10.26 -8.03 -4.49
CA THR A 23 -10.64 -9.36 -4.99
C THR A 23 -12.15 -9.54 -4.95
N LEU A 24 -12.80 -9.16 -3.85
CA LEU A 24 -14.25 -9.24 -3.71
C LEU A 24 -14.95 -8.36 -4.75
N LEU A 25 -14.49 -7.12 -4.95
CA LEU A 25 -15.03 -6.23 -5.98
C LEU A 25 -14.89 -6.83 -7.39
N GLN A 26 -13.75 -7.43 -7.73
CA GLN A 26 -13.55 -8.07 -9.03
C GLN A 26 -14.46 -9.29 -9.23
N VAL A 27 -14.54 -10.17 -8.22
CA VAL A 27 -15.41 -11.36 -8.27
C VAL A 27 -16.87 -10.95 -8.42
N LEU A 28 -17.33 -9.99 -7.62
CA LEU A 28 -18.69 -9.46 -7.68
C LEU A 28 -18.98 -8.76 -9.02
N SER A 29 -18.03 -7.99 -9.53
CA SER A 29 -18.14 -7.34 -10.84
C SER A 29 -18.23 -8.35 -11.98
N TYR A 30 -17.54 -9.49 -11.89
CA TYR A 30 -17.57 -10.55 -12.91
C TYR A 30 -18.86 -11.39 -12.83
N THR A 31 -19.34 -11.68 -11.62
CA THR A 31 -20.48 -12.58 -11.38
C THR A 31 -21.83 -11.90 -11.45
N VAL A 32 -21.97 -10.72 -10.86
CA VAL A 32 -23.26 -10.02 -10.70
C VAL A 32 -23.38 -8.82 -11.65
N PHE A 33 -22.25 -8.34 -12.19
CA PHE A 33 -22.12 -7.16 -13.07
C PHE A 33 -22.54 -5.83 -12.42
N THR A 34 -23.68 -5.77 -11.74
CA THR A 34 -24.16 -4.59 -11.00
C THR A 34 -24.44 -4.92 -9.54
N LEU A 35 -24.00 -4.05 -8.64
CA LEU A 35 -24.14 -4.19 -7.20
C LEU A 35 -25.05 -3.11 -6.64
N ASN A 36 -25.71 -3.42 -5.52
CA ASN A 36 -26.42 -2.39 -4.77
C ASN A 36 -25.46 -1.25 -4.40
N ALA A 37 -25.86 -0.01 -4.63
CA ALA A 37 -25.01 1.16 -4.46
C ALA A 37 -24.47 1.28 -3.02
N SER A 38 -25.28 0.99 -2.00
CA SER A 38 -24.85 1.01 -0.59
C SER A 38 -23.74 -0.01 -0.31
N LEU A 39 -23.87 -1.23 -0.83
CA LEU A 39 -22.83 -2.25 -0.69
C LEU A 39 -21.53 -1.81 -1.40
N CYS A 40 -21.65 -1.25 -2.60
CA CYS A 40 -20.52 -0.73 -3.36
C CYS A 40 -19.81 0.40 -2.61
N ILE A 41 -20.55 1.34 -2.01
CA ILE A 41 -20.02 2.43 -1.20
C ILE A 41 -19.18 1.87 -0.04
N VAL A 42 -19.70 0.89 0.71
CA VAL A 42 -18.97 0.28 1.83
C VAL A 42 -17.67 -0.37 1.37
N LEU A 43 -17.71 -1.17 0.30
CA LEU A 43 -16.51 -1.84 -0.23
C LEU A 43 -15.46 -0.85 -0.74
N LEU A 44 -15.89 0.21 -1.43
CA LEU A 44 -15.00 1.26 -1.92
C LEU A 44 -14.38 2.05 -0.77
N ILE A 45 -15.15 2.39 0.26
CA ILE A 45 -14.65 3.10 1.44
C ILE A 45 -13.56 2.27 2.13
N ILE A 46 -13.81 0.98 2.37
CA ILE A 46 -12.82 0.06 2.98
C ILE A 46 -11.53 0.02 2.14
N ALA A 47 -11.66 -0.12 0.83
CA ALA A 47 -10.51 -0.13 -0.08
C ALA A 47 -9.75 1.21 -0.06
N ILE A 48 -10.45 2.34 -0.10
CA ILE A 48 -9.83 3.67 -0.11
C ILE A 48 -9.06 3.91 1.20
N PHE A 49 -9.65 3.58 2.35
CA PHE A 49 -8.99 3.71 3.64
C PHE A 49 -7.68 2.92 3.69
N ALA A 50 -7.75 1.64 3.34
CA ALA A 50 -6.57 0.77 3.35
C ALA A 50 -5.48 1.27 2.37
N ASN A 51 -5.89 1.79 1.21
CA ASN A 51 -4.97 2.34 0.24
C ASN A 51 -4.27 3.62 0.73
N LEU A 52 -4.98 4.54 1.38
CA LEU A 52 -4.43 5.80 1.90
C LEU A 52 -3.53 5.59 3.12
N ASN A 53 -3.87 4.63 3.99
CA ASN A 53 -3.11 4.36 5.22
C ASN A 53 -1.68 3.84 4.93
N ASN A 54 -1.51 3.00 3.91
CA ASN A 54 -0.24 2.34 3.62
C ASN A 54 0.97 3.27 3.38
N PRO A 55 0.91 4.21 2.43
CA PRO A 55 2.03 5.12 2.18
C PRO A 55 2.35 6.00 3.40
N LEU A 56 1.33 6.41 4.17
CA LEU A 56 1.51 7.17 5.41
C LEU A 56 2.22 6.33 6.49
N THR A 57 1.78 5.09 6.72
CA THR A 57 2.42 4.16 7.66
C THR A 57 3.87 3.91 7.26
N LEU A 58 4.14 3.72 5.98
CA LEU A 58 5.47 3.42 5.48
C LEU A 58 6.41 4.63 5.52
N ALA A 59 5.90 5.84 5.29
CA ALA A 59 6.63 7.09 5.53
C ALA A 59 7.04 7.24 7.00
N VAL A 60 6.12 6.94 7.93
CA VAL A 60 6.41 6.94 9.37
C VAL A 60 7.45 5.88 9.73
N MET A 61 7.38 4.67 9.16
CA MET A 61 8.40 3.63 9.35
C MET A 61 9.79 4.08 8.87
N ALA A 62 9.86 4.82 7.76
CA ALA A 62 11.11 5.38 7.26
C ALA A 62 11.68 6.45 8.21
N VAL A 63 10.82 7.33 8.73
CA VAL A 63 11.20 8.33 9.75
C VAL A 63 11.65 7.67 11.06
N GLU A 64 10.96 6.62 11.53
CA GLU A 64 11.37 5.85 12.71
C GLU A 64 12.77 5.24 12.49
N CYS A 65 13.02 4.65 11.32
CA CYS A 65 14.34 4.12 10.98
C CYS A 65 15.41 5.22 10.99
N TYR A 66 15.10 6.41 10.47
CA TYR A 66 16.00 7.56 10.51
C TYR A 66 16.34 7.98 11.95
N VAL A 67 15.33 8.13 12.83
CA VAL A 67 15.53 8.53 14.23
C VAL A 67 16.37 7.48 14.97
N ALA A 68 16.12 6.19 14.74
CA ALA A 68 16.89 5.11 15.35
C ALA A 68 18.39 5.16 15.00
N ILE A 69 18.72 5.59 13.78
CA ILE A 69 20.11 5.64 13.29
C ILE A 69 20.80 6.93 13.74
N CYS A 70 20.13 8.08 13.58
CA CYS A 70 20.75 9.38 13.83
C CYS A 70 20.75 9.77 15.31
N PHE A 71 19.79 9.25 16.08
CA PHE A 71 19.61 9.60 17.48
C PHE A 71 19.31 8.35 18.34
N PRO A 72 20.22 7.36 18.37
CA PRO A 72 19.98 6.09 19.07
C PRO A 72 19.66 6.26 20.57
N LEU A 73 20.27 7.25 21.23
CA LEU A 73 20.05 7.58 22.65
C LEU A 73 18.64 8.14 22.92
N HIS A 74 18.05 8.88 21.98
CA HIS A 74 16.72 9.47 22.13
C HIS A 74 15.61 8.62 21.50
N HIS A 75 15.96 7.60 20.70
CA HIS A 75 14.99 6.75 20.02
C HIS A 75 14.02 6.06 20.99
N THR A 76 14.49 5.59 22.14
CA THR A 76 13.63 4.95 23.16
C THR A 76 12.65 5.91 23.84
N GLN A 77 12.98 7.21 23.88
CA GLN A 77 12.11 8.26 24.42
C GLN A 77 11.14 8.82 23.37
N ILE A 78 11.57 8.91 22.10
CA ILE A 78 10.77 9.45 20.99
C ILE A 78 9.80 8.40 20.45
N CYS A 79 10.28 7.19 20.20
CA CYS A 79 9.50 6.09 19.62
C CYS A 79 8.95 5.19 20.73
N THR A 80 7.94 5.70 21.44
CA THR A 80 7.20 4.92 22.46
C THR A 80 5.94 4.32 21.86
N VAL A 81 5.50 3.18 22.42
CA VAL A 81 4.26 2.50 22.00
C VAL A 81 3.04 3.42 22.06
N LYS A 82 2.94 4.30 23.08
CA LYS A 82 1.86 5.29 23.19
C LYS A 82 1.86 6.26 22.01
N LYS A 83 3.02 6.77 21.62
CA LYS A 83 3.16 7.67 20.47
C LYS A 83 2.88 6.93 19.15
N THR A 84 3.27 5.66 19.03
CA THR A 84 2.93 4.82 17.87
C THR A 84 1.43 4.72 17.65
N TYR A 85 0.66 4.42 18.71
CA TYR A 85 -0.80 4.38 18.60
C TYR A 85 -1.40 5.76 18.28
N ALA A 86 -0.84 6.84 18.84
CA ALA A 86 -1.27 8.20 18.50
C ALA A 86 -1.02 8.51 17.00
N VAL A 87 0.12 8.10 16.45
CA VAL A 87 0.42 8.28 15.02
C VAL A 87 -0.51 7.43 14.14
N ILE A 88 -0.81 6.19 14.52
CA ILE A 88 -1.81 5.38 13.83
C ILE A 88 -3.18 6.07 13.86
N GLY A 89 -3.60 6.62 15.00
CA GLY A 89 -4.82 7.41 15.11
C GLY A 89 -4.82 8.63 14.19
N LEU A 90 -3.68 9.32 14.06
CA LEU A 90 -3.53 10.45 13.15
C LEU A 90 -3.63 10.02 11.68
N ILE A 91 -3.02 8.89 11.30
CA ILE A 91 -3.14 8.32 9.95
C ILE A 91 -4.61 8.04 9.62
N TRP A 92 -5.33 7.37 10.51
CA TRP A 92 -6.77 7.13 10.33
C TRP A 92 -7.57 8.41 10.24
N THR A 93 -7.25 9.41 11.07
CA THR A 93 -7.93 10.71 11.04
C THR A 93 -7.74 11.41 9.70
N LEU A 94 -6.51 11.44 9.17
CA LEU A 94 -6.21 12.02 7.85
C LEU A 94 -6.93 11.28 6.71
N SER A 95 -6.95 9.95 6.76
CA SER A 95 -7.69 9.15 5.77
C SER A 95 -9.19 9.41 5.84
N THR A 96 -9.76 9.55 7.05
CA THR A 96 -11.17 9.87 7.25
C THR A 96 -11.50 11.26 6.72
N LEU A 97 -10.69 12.26 7.04
CA LEU A 97 -10.87 13.63 6.53
C LEU A 97 -10.78 13.69 5.00
N SER A 98 -10.04 12.78 4.38
CA SER A 98 -9.93 12.69 2.92
C SER A 98 -11.20 12.16 2.25
N ILE A 99 -11.85 11.14 2.84
CA ILE A 99 -13.02 10.46 2.24
C ILE A 99 -14.38 10.99 2.73
N LEU A 100 -14.45 11.51 3.96
CA LEU A 100 -15.69 11.99 4.57
C LEU A 100 -16.43 13.03 3.72
N PRO A 101 -15.75 14.01 3.07
CA PRO A 101 -16.42 14.93 2.17
C PRO A 101 -17.06 14.24 0.97
N ASP A 102 -16.46 13.18 0.42
CA ASP A 102 -17.03 12.47 -0.74
C ASP A 102 -18.36 11.79 -0.35
N ILE A 103 -18.40 11.20 0.85
CA ILE A 103 -19.60 10.55 1.40
C ILE A 103 -20.69 11.60 1.66
N PHE A 104 -20.33 12.70 2.33
CA PHE A 104 -21.28 13.77 2.64
C PHE A 104 -21.93 14.31 1.37
N VAL A 105 -21.14 14.51 0.33
CA VAL A 105 -21.62 15.00 -0.96
C VAL A 105 -22.53 13.98 -1.61
N ALA A 106 -22.12 12.70 -1.69
CA ALA A 106 -22.97 11.65 -2.25
C ALA A 106 -24.33 11.56 -1.55
N VAL A 107 -24.36 11.65 -0.21
CA VAL A 107 -25.61 11.63 0.59
C VAL A 107 -26.44 12.91 0.40
N ALA A 108 -25.79 14.07 0.22
CA ALA A 108 -26.50 15.33 0.05
C ALA A 108 -27.06 15.53 -1.36
N THR A 109 -26.46 14.91 -2.39
CA THR A 109 -26.83 15.14 -3.79
C THR A 109 -27.61 13.99 -4.42
N GLU A 110 -27.39 12.75 -4.00
CA GLU A 110 -28.07 11.59 -4.59
C GLU A 110 -29.39 11.30 -3.86
N PRO A 111 -30.45 10.92 -4.60
CA PRO A 111 -31.73 10.58 -4.01
C PRO A 111 -31.66 9.23 -3.25
N VAL A 112 -32.58 9.00 -2.29
CA VAL A 112 -32.57 7.78 -1.45
C VAL A 112 -32.68 6.49 -2.29
N GLU A 113 -33.39 6.57 -3.42
CA GLU A 113 -33.57 5.48 -4.38
C GLU A 113 -32.24 5.05 -5.01
N PHE A 114 -31.28 5.97 -5.15
CA PHE A 114 -29.95 5.66 -5.66
C PHE A 114 -29.24 4.65 -4.77
N PHE A 115 -29.32 4.80 -3.45
CA PHE A 115 -28.67 3.90 -2.48
C PHE A 115 -29.22 2.46 -2.53
N ASN A 116 -30.45 2.30 -3.03
CA ASN A 116 -31.09 1.00 -3.26
C ASN A 116 -30.94 0.47 -4.70
N SER A 117 -30.47 1.33 -5.61
CA SER A 117 -30.29 0.99 -7.02
C SER A 117 -29.09 0.04 -7.25
N ARG A 118 -29.08 -0.61 -8.43
CA ARG A 118 -27.95 -1.42 -8.88
C ARG A 118 -27.07 -0.61 -9.83
N VAL A 119 -25.77 -0.58 -9.54
CA VAL A 119 -24.77 0.17 -10.31
C VAL A 119 -23.53 -0.68 -10.57
N PHE A 120 -22.83 -0.39 -11.66
CA PHE A 120 -21.49 -0.93 -11.86
C PHE A 120 -20.54 -0.28 -10.85
N CYS A 121 -19.87 -1.09 -10.02
CA CYS A 121 -19.17 -0.59 -8.83
C CYS A 121 -17.83 0.05 -9.18
N LEU A 122 -17.88 1.30 -9.61
CA LEU A 122 -16.75 2.18 -9.85
C LEU A 122 -16.88 3.41 -8.96
N ARG A 123 -15.72 3.94 -8.53
CA ARG A 123 -15.67 5.17 -7.75
C ARG A 123 -16.40 6.30 -8.48
N GLU A 124 -16.21 6.42 -9.79
CA GLU A 124 -16.79 7.46 -10.64
C GLU A 124 -18.32 7.32 -10.77
N ASN A 125 -18.86 6.10 -10.65
CA ASN A 125 -20.31 5.86 -10.70
C ASN A 125 -21.01 6.14 -9.37
N ILE A 126 -20.27 6.05 -8.26
CA ILE A 126 -20.74 6.33 -6.90
C ILE A 126 -20.57 7.79 -6.53
N PHE A 127 -19.39 8.35 -6.78
CA PHE A 127 -19.02 9.73 -6.47
C PHE A 127 -19.01 10.54 -7.77
N ARG A 128 -20.20 10.83 -8.29
CA ARG A 128 -20.42 11.38 -9.64
C ARG A 128 -20.02 12.84 -9.80
N ALA A 129 -19.95 13.59 -8.69
CA ALA A 129 -19.67 15.01 -8.76
C ALA A 129 -18.24 15.28 -9.26
N PRO A 130 -18.05 16.07 -10.34
CA PRO A 130 -16.76 16.20 -11.02
C PRO A 130 -15.67 16.82 -10.14
N TYR A 131 -16.05 17.69 -9.20
CA TYR A 131 -15.10 18.28 -8.26
C TYR A 131 -14.50 17.26 -7.28
N LEU A 132 -15.16 16.12 -7.03
CA LEU A 132 -14.62 15.05 -6.18
C LEU A 132 -13.43 14.34 -6.85
N THR A 133 -13.42 14.29 -8.18
CA THR A 133 -12.29 13.80 -8.98
C THR A 133 -11.12 14.76 -8.86
N VAL A 134 -11.35 16.06 -9.08
CA VAL A 134 -10.31 17.11 -8.92
C VAL A 134 -9.75 17.14 -7.51
N LYS A 135 -10.62 17.07 -6.48
CA LYS A 135 -10.20 17.00 -5.07
C LYS A 135 -9.33 15.79 -4.81
N ARG A 136 -9.73 14.60 -5.29
CA ARG A 136 -8.95 13.36 -5.15
C ARG A 136 -7.57 13.53 -5.78
N ASP A 137 -7.50 14.03 -7.01
CA ASP A 137 -6.25 14.12 -7.75
C ASP A 137 -5.30 15.15 -7.11
N ALA A 138 -5.85 16.27 -6.64
CA ALA A 138 -5.09 17.26 -5.87
C ALA A 138 -4.55 16.68 -4.55
N LEU A 139 -5.38 15.97 -3.78
CA LEU A 139 -4.95 15.34 -2.54
C LEU A 139 -3.88 14.26 -2.80
N ASN A 140 -4.08 13.41 -3.80
CA ASN A 140 -3.11 12.39 -4.21
C ASN A 140 -1.77 13.03 -4.62
N ALA A 141 -1.80 14.13 -5.37
CA ALA A 141 -0.59 14.85 -5.76
C ALA A 141 0.13 15.46 -4.53
N VAL A 142 -0.61 16.08 -3.60
CA VAL A 142 -0.06 16.65 -2.37
C VAL A 142 0.58 15.55 -1.50
N PHE A 143 -0.14 14.44 -1.26
CA PHE A 143 0.41 13.31 -0.52
C PHE A 143 1.63 12.72 -1.22
N LEU A 144 1.59 12.61 -2.55
CA LEU A 144 2.72 12.15 -3.34
C LEU A 144 3.96 13.00 -3.10
N VAL A 145 3.83 14.33 -3.20
CA VAL A 145 4.94 15.26 -3.00
C VAL A 145 5.47 15.19 -1.56
N ILE A 146 4.59 15.24 -0.55
CA ILE A 146 5.00 15.21 0.88
C ILE A 146 5.78 13.94 1.20
N VAL A 147 5.28 12.80 0.75
CA VAL A 147 5.90 11.50 1.02
C VAL A 147 7.23 11.35 0.27
N TRP A 148 7.32 11.80 -0.99
CA TRP A 148 8.58 11.84 -1.74
C TRP A 148 9.62 12.74 -1.08
N MET A 149 9.24 13.95 -0.66
CA MET A 149 10.14 14.86 0.05
C MET A 149 10.65 14.24 1.35
N THR A 150 9.78 13.58 2.11
CA THR A 150 10.15 12.85 3.33
C THR A 150 11.13 11.71 3.04
N LEU A 151 10.89 10.95 1.97
CA LEU A 151 11.78 9.88 1.54
C LEU A 151 13.15 10.38 1.11
N PHE A 152 13.21 11.36 0.21
CA PHE A 152 14.49 11.92 -0.23
C PHE A 152 15.26 12.47 0.95
N TYR A 153 14.60 13.26 1.81
CA TYR A 153 15.22 13.81 3.00
C TYR A 153 15.80 12.72 3.93
N THR A 154 14.99 11.72 4.28
CA THR A 154 15.45 10.62 5.15
C THR A 154 16.57 9.82 4.50
N TYR A 155 16.49 9.55 3.20
CA TYR A 155 17.52 8.82 2.45
C TYR A 155 18.87 9.55 2.43
N PHE A 156 18.87 10.84 2.03
CA PHE A 156 20.09 11.64 1.97
C PHE A 156 20.74 11.74 3.35
N ARG A 157 19.95 12.04 4.39
CA ARG A 157 20.47 12.13 5.76
C ARG A 157 21.10 10.82 6.22
N ILE A 158 20.44 9.69 5.95
CA ILE A 158 20.97 8.37 6.30
C ILE A 158 22.26 8.08 5.56
N LEU A 159 22.38 8.41 4.28
CA LEU A 159 23.63 8.26 3.53
C LEU A 159 24.79 9.05 4.13
N PHE A 160 24.54 10.30 4.54
CA PHE A 160 25.55 11.13 5.19
C PHE A 160 25.99 10.57 6.55
N THR A 161 25.03 10.18 7.41
CA THR A 161 25.37 9.57 8.72
C THR A 161 25.99 8.18 8.59
N ALA A 162 25.59 7.38 7.60
CA ALA A 162 26.11 6.04 7.36
C ALA A 162 27.56 6.09 6.84
N LYS A 163 27.94 7.12 6.06
CA LYS A 163 29.35 7.32 5.71
C LYS A 163 30.26 7.53 6.94
N ALA A 164 29.72 7.99 8.06
CA ALA A 164 30.47 8.24 9.29
C ALA A 164 30.66 7.00 10.20
N ALA A 165 29.90 5.91 10.00
CA ALA A 165 29.92 4.72 10.87
C ALA A 165 29.95 3.41 10.05
N ALA A 166 31.13 2.89 9.73
CA ALA A 166 31.34 1.88 8.67
C ALA A 166 30.55 0.55 8.77
N ALA A 167 30.29 0.02 9.98
CA ALA A 167 29.71 -1.33 10.14
C ALA A 167 28.17 -1.35 10.23
N ASP A 168 27.57 -0.49 11.05
CA ASP A 168 26.10 -0.40 11.19
C ASP A 168 25.42 0.30 10.01
N ALA A 169 26.18 1.12 9.27
CA ALA A 169 25.76 1.79 8.04
C ALA A 169 25.19 0.86 6.98
N LYS A 170 25.81 -0.30 6.72
CA LYS A 170 25.39 -1.20 5.63
C LYS A 170 24.03 -1.83 5.91
N LYS A 171 23.78 -2.24 7.16
CA LYS A 171 22.51 -2.85 7.59
C LYS A 171 21.39 -1.81 7.65
N ALA A 172 21.70 -0.61 8.15
CA ALA A 172 20.79 0.54 8.14
C ALA A 172 20.38 0.92 6.71
N ARG A 173 21.35 1.08 5.80
CA ARG A 173 21.12 1.44 4.39
C ARG A 173 20.22 0.44 3.67
N ASN A 174 20.46 -0.86 3.83
CA ASN A 174 19.61 -1.88 3.21
C ASN A 174 18.18 -1.87 3.74
N THR A 175 17.97 -1.47 5.00
CA THR A 175 16.62 -1.34 5.58
C THR A 175 15.86 -0.19 4.92
N VAL A 176 16.53 0.95 4.79
CA VAL A 176 15.95 2.19 4.27
C VAL A 176 15.70 2.09 2.78
N LEU A 177 16.64 1.51 2.02
CA LEU A 177 16.44 1.25 0.59
C LEU A 177 15.23 0.35 0.33
N LEU A 178 15.03 -0.63 1.20
CA LEU A 178 13.95 -1.59 1.09
C LEU A 178 12.59 -0.96 1.44
N HIS A 179 12.52 -0.17 2.52
CA HIS A 179 11.33 0.64 2.83
C HIS A 179 11.07 1.70 1.76
N GLY A 180 12.11 2.32 1.20
CA GLY A 180 12.02 3.28 0.12
C GLY A 180 11.53 2.66 -1.18
N PHE A 181 12.02 1.45 -1.52
CA PHE A 181 11.54 0.69 -2.67
C PHE A 181 10.07 0.31 -2.51
N GLN A 182 9.70 -0.23 -1.35
CA GLN A 182 8.30 -0.56 -1.06
C GLN A 182 7.41 0.69 -1.11
N LEU A 183 7.90 1.82 -0.61
CA LEU A 183 7.14 3.06 -0.63
C LEU A 183 6.97 3.54 -2.06
N MET A 184 8.03 3.52 -2.87
CA MET A 184 7.95 3.83 -4.30
C MET A 184 6.91 2.95 -5.02
N LEU A 185 6.85 1.65 -4.72
CA LEU A 185 5.83 0.77 -5.26
C LEU A 185 4.42 1.13 -4.76
N CYS A 186 4.24 1.46 -3.49
CA CYS A 186 2.95 1.93 -2.95
C CYS A 186 2.55 3.29 -3.57
N MET A 187 3.50 4.18 -3.88
CA MET A 187 3.23 5.48 -4.49
C MET A 187 2.67 5.36 -5.91
N LEU A 188 2.91 4.24 -6.61
CA LEU A 188 2.31 3.99 -7.92
C LEU A 188 0.77 4.04 -7.84
N SER A 189 0.19 3.70 -6.69
CA SER A 189 -1.27 3.76 -6.47
C SER A 189 -1.85 5.18 -6.60
N TYR A 190 -1.06 6.23 -6.33
CA TYR A 190 -1.51 7.62 -6.46
C TYR A 190 -1.57 8.09 -7.92
N VAL A 191 -0.73 7.54 -8.78
CA VAL A 191 -0.72 7.84 -10.23
C VAL A 191 -1.57 6.84 -11.03
N PHE A 192 -2.21 5.87 -10.36
CA PHE A 192 -3.01 4.81 -10.98
C PHE A 192 -4.01 5.32 -12.03
N HIS A 193 -4.80 6.34 -11.69
CA HIS A 193 -5.79 6.90 -12.60
C HIS A 193 -5.13 7.62 -13.79
N LEU A 194 -4.07 8.41 -13.55
CA LEU A 194 -3.32 9.09 -14.61
C LEU A 194 -2.71 8.10 -15.60
N VAL A 195 -2.19 6.96 -15.12
CA VAL A 195 -1.63 5.90 -15.96
C VAL A 195 -2.71 5.24 -16.80
N ILE A 196 -3.87 4.93 -16.21
CA ILE A 196 -5.01 4.34 -16.95
C ILE A 196 -5.51 5.29 -18.03
N GLU A 197 -5.74 6.56 -17.68
CA GLU A 197 -6.26 7.57 -18.63
C GLU A 197 -5.27 7.81 -19.75
N GLY A 198 -3.99 8.00 -19.43
CA GLY A 198 -2.92 8.17 -20.43
C GLY A 198 -2.81 6.98 -21.37
N LEU A 199 -2.75 5.75 -20.84
CA LEU A 199 -2.65 4.55 -21.67
C LEU A 199 -3.91 4.31 -22.49
N THR A 200 -5.10 4.58 -21.95
CA THR A 200 -6.36 4.46 -22.69
C THR A 200 -6.46 5.50 -23.80
N PHE A 201 -5.91 6.70 -23.60
CA PHE A 201 -5.82 7.72 -24.65
C PHE A 201 -4.94 7.27 -25.82
N PHE A 202 -3.78 6.66 -25.55
CA PHE A 202 -2.89 6.13 -26.60
C PHE A 202 -3.41 4.83 -27.24
N PHE A 203 -4.12 3.99 -26.48
CA PHE A 203 -4.61 2.67 -26.92
C PHE A 203 -6.11 2.48 -26.61
N PRO A 204 -7.01 3.20 -27.32
CA PRO A 204 -8.43 3.25 -26.99
C PRO A 204 -9.14 1.90 -27.11
N ASN A 205 -8.72 1.05 -28.06
CA ASN A 205 -9.33 -0.27 -28.29
C ASN A 205 -9.07 -1.28 -27.16
N ASN A 206 -8.11 -1.00 -26.27
CA ASN A 206 -7.65 -1.95 -25.25
C ASN A 206 -7.95 -1.46 -23.82
N ALA A 207 -8.87 -0.51 -23.66
CA ALA A 207 -9.17 0.16 -22.38
C ALA A 207 -9.44 -0.80 -21.22
N VAL A 208 -10.20 -1.88 -21.45
CA VAL A 208 -10.54 -2.88 -20.42
C VAL A 208 -9.31 -3.67 -19.99
N THR A 209 -8.53 -4.16 -20.96
CA THR A 209 -7.28 -4.89 -20.71
C THR A 209 -6.28 -4.00 -19.96
N ILE A 210 -6.12 -2.74 -20.38
CA ILE A 210 -5.24 -1.77 -19.71
C ILE A 210 -5.67 -1.55 -18.26
N ARG A 211 -6.96 -1.30 -18.01
CA ARG A 211 -7.47 -1.11 -16.65
C ARG A 211 -7.19 -2.31 -15.75
N PHE A 212 -7.44 -3.52 -16.26
CA PHE A 212 -7.21 -4.76 -15.51
C PHE A 212 -5.72 -5.00 -15.24
N THR A 213 -4.87 -4.91 -16.28
CA THR A 213 -3.43 -5.12 -16.16
C THR A 213 -2.79 -4.09 -15.23
N ILE A 214 -3.12 -2.81 -15.37
CA ILE A 214 -2.57 -1.75 -14.52
C ILE A 214 -3.06 -1.91 -13.07
N ALA A 215 -4.32 -2.33 -12.85
CA ALA A 215 -4.79 -2.63 -11.50
C ALA A 215 -3.98 -3.73 -10.83
N ILE A 216 -3.66 -4.82 -11.55
CA ILE A 216 -2.79 -5.87 -11.00
C ILE A 216 -1.38 -5.35 -10.71
N LEU A 217 -0.77 -4.67 -11.68
CA LEU A 217 0.62 -4.23 -11.57
C LEU A 217 0.84 -3.15 -10.52
N ILE A 218 -0.11 -2.23 -10.35
CA ILE A 218 0.03 -1.08 -9.45
C ILE A 218 -0.61 -1.35 -8.09
N GLN A 219 -1.72 -2.09 -8.02
CA GLN A 219 -2.43 -2.30 -6.76
C GLN A 219 -2.11 -3.65 -6.10
N ILE A 220 -1.90 -4.73 -6.85
CA ILE A 220 -1.72 -6.06 -6.25
C ILE A 220 -0.23 -6.37 -6.05
N LEU A 221 0.55 -6.26 -7.12
CA LEU A 221 1.93 -6.71 -7.15
C LEU A 221 2.82 -6.06 -6.06
N PRO A 222 2.77 -4.73 -5.82
CA PRO A 222 3.49 -4.07 -4.73
C PRO A 222 3.23 -4.66 -3.34
N ARG A 223 1.98 -5.05 -3.08
CA ARG A 223 1.50 -5.50 -1.77
C ARG A 223 1.89 -6.95 -1.51
N LEU A 224 1.98 -7.77 -2.56
CA LEU A 224 2.52 -9.12 -2.48
C LEU A 224 4.04 -9.13 -2.28
N ILE A 225 4.74 -8.19 -2.93
CA ILE A 225 6.19 -8.04 -2.79
C ILE A 225 6.56 -7.65 -1.36
N SER A 226 5.73 -6.88 -0.67
CA SER A 226 5.99 -6.36 0.67
C SER A 226 6.28 -7.49 1.69
N PRO A 227 5.36 -8.43 2.01
CA PRO A 227 5.64 -9.56 2.90
C PRO A 227 6.79 -10.46 2.44
N VAL A 228 6.96 -10.66 1.13
CA VAL A 228 8.05 -11.48 0.57
C VAL A 228 9.40 -10.86 0.92
N ILE A 229 9.54 -9.55 0.72
CA ILE A 229 10.75 -8.81 1.05
C ILE A 229 11.06 -8.90 2.56
N TYR A 230 10.07 -8.73 3.43
CA TYR A 230 10.28 -8.85 4.88
C TYR A 230 10.59 -10.28 5.32
N GLY A 231 9.89 -11.28 4.77
CA GLY A 231 10.13 -12.70 5.02
C GLY A 231 11.53 -13.12 4.58
N LEU A 232 11.95 -12.76 3.36
CA LEU A 232 13.30 -13.00 2.86
C LEU A 232 14.38 -12.25 3.64
N ARG A 233 14.03 -11.24 4.44
CA ARG A 233 14.96 -10.56 5.34
C ARG A 233 15.07 -11.26 6.69
N ASP A 234 14.02 -11.94 7.13
CA ASP A 234 14.07 -12.70 8.36
C ASP A 234 15.02 -13.91 8.21
N LYS A 235 15.94 -14.06 9.18
CA LYS A 235 16.96 -15.14 9.12
C LYS A 235 16.32 -16.51 9.33
N THR A 236 15.26 -16.56 10.13
CA THR A 236 14.52 -17.77 10.48
C THR A 236 13.69 -18.22 9.29
N PHE A 237 12.91 -17.32 8.69
CA PHE A 237 12.15 -17.61 7.47
C PHE A 237 13.06 -18.04 6.31
N ARG A 238 14.21 -17.37 6.11
CA ARG A 238 15.21 -17.80 5.11
C ARG A 238 15.75 -19.20 5.37
N LYS A 239 15.97 -19.58 6.63
CA LYS A 239 16.44 -20.93 6.99
C LYS A 239 15.38 -21.97 6.62
N TYR A 240 14.11 -21.73 6.96
CA TYR A 240 13.00 -22.62 6.61
C TYR A 240 12.76 -22.69 5.10
N LEU A 241 12.80 -21.56 4.39
CA LEU A 241 12.63 -21.51 2.94
C LEU A 241 13.75 -22.26 2.22
N LYS A 242 15.01 -22.07 2.65
CA LYS A 242 16.14 -22.88 2.16
C LYS A 242 15.90 -24.35 2.45
N GLN A 243 15.51 -24.71 3.68
CA GLN A 243 15.28 -26.10 4.03
C GLN A 243 14.18 -26.74 3.17
N TYR A 244 13.08 -26.04 2.88
CA TYR A 244 12.05 -26.51 1.97
C TYR A 244 12.55 -26.64 0.52
N LEU A 245 13.18 -25.60 -0.04
CA LEU A 245 13.66 -25.61 -1.43
C LEU A 245 14.79 -26.62 -1.67
N PHE A 246 15.70 -26.80 -0.70
CA PHE A 246 16.77 -27.80 -0.79
C PHE A 246 16.27 -29.23 -0.54
N VAL A 247 15.22 -29.43 0.26
CA VAL A 247 14.52 -30.73 0.37
C VAL A 247 13.80 -31.08 -0.94
N THR A 248 13.24 -30.08 -1.64
CA THR A 248 12.67 -30.28 -2.99
C THR A 248 13.74 -30.67 -4.02
N ASN A 249 14.91 -30.02 -4.00
CA ASN A 249 16.03 -30.40 -4.88
C ASN A 249 16.61 -31.79 -4.58
N TYR A 250 16.61 -32.24 -3.32
CA TYR A 250 17.05 -33.60 -2.98
C TYR A 250 16.08 -34.66 -3.53
N LYS A 251 14.77 -34.42 -3.45
CA LYS A 251 13.76 -35.33 -4.03
C LYS A 251 13.87 -35.43 -5.55
N ILE A 252 14.02 -34.30 -6.25
CA ILE A 252 14.15 -34.29 -7.72
C ILE A 252 15.41 -35.05 -8.19
N HIS A 253 16.53 -34.90 -7.48
CA HIS A 253 17.77 -35.59 -7.87
C HIS A 253 17.81 -37.08 -7.50
N THR A 254 16.91 -37.54 -6.62
CA THR A 254 16.80 -38.96 -6.26
C THR A 254 15.89 -39.71 -7.23
N GLU A 255 14.84 -39.07 -7.76
CA GLU A 255 13.96 -39.63 -8.81
C GLU A 255 14.70 -39.79 -10.15
N GLU A 256 15.54 -38.82 -10.55
CA GLU A 256 16.33 -38.92 -11.80
C GLU A 256 17.43 -40.01 -11.75
N LYS A 257 17.83 -40.46 -10.55
CA LYS A 257 18.78 -41.58 -10.37
C LYS A 257 18.11 -42.95 -10.28
N THR A 258 16.78 -43.02 -10.14
CA THR A 258 16.04 -44.30 -10.07
C THR A 258 15.49 -44.74 -11.43
N GLU A 259 15.62 -43.91 -12.47
CA GLU A 259 15.15 -44.16 -13.84
C GLU A 259 16.30 -44.42 -14.84
N LYS A 260 17.53 -44.68 -14.37
CA LYS A 260 18.68 -45.12 -15.18
C LYS A 260 19.21 -46.46 -14.72
#